data_AF-A0A6J0BNZ6-F1
#
_entry.id   AF-A0A6J0BNZ6-F1
#
_cell.length_a   1.000
_cell.length_b   1.000
_cell.length_c   1.000
_cell.angle_alpha   90.00
_cell.angle_beta   90.00
_cell.angle_gamma   90.00
#
_symmetry.space_group_name_H-M   'P 1'
#
loop_
_entity.id
_entity.type
_entity.pdbx_description
1 polymer ?
#
loop_
_entity_poly.entity_id
_entity_poly.type
_entity_poly.pdbx_seq_one_letter_code
_entity_poly.pdbx_strand_id
1 'polypeptide(L)'
;EGIWIGTTDGFIEIPRNVSEWDSAWTKEACYSAEGIHYEYAMNGSMQCTNLQPWFLMEQGGELSGFGLQGFGNTTYKNRNWYETIIPRFLRDTIPTIPQCVIDWGNDYGFNSMHVFLTSKPWTYVC
;
A
#
# COMPACT_ATOMS: atom_id res chain seq x y z
N GLU A 1 19.66 -6.53 -4.55
CA GLU A 1 18.93 -7.08 -3.38
C GLU A 1 17.54 -6.46 -3.37
N GLY A 2 16.50 -7.19 -2.97
CA GLY A 2 15.12 -6.70 -3.08
C GLY A 2 14.09 -7.82 -2.93
N ILE A 3 12.88 -7.57 -3.39
CA ILE A 3 11.81 -8.58 -3.53
C ILE A 3 11.37 -8.69 -4.99
N TRP A 4 10.67 -9.77 -5.31
CA TRP A 4 10.05 -9.96 -6.63
C TRP A 4 8.55 -10.13 -6.46
N ILE A 5 7.77 -9.34 -7.20
CA ILE A 5 6.31 -9.43 -7.25
C ILE A 5 5.91 -10.12 -8.55
N GLY A 6 5.15 -11.21 -8.46
CA GLY A 6 4.59 -11.89 -9.62
C GLY A 6 3.36 -11.14 -10.15
N THR A 7 3.32 -10.93 -11.47
CA THR A 7 2.21 -10.33 -12.21
C THR A 7 1.75 -11.25 -13.34
N THR A 8 0.71 -10.87 -14.07
CA THR A 8 0.26 -11.61 -15.26
C THR A 8 1.30 -11.62 -16.38
N ASP A 9 2.19 -10.63 -16.41
CA ASP A 9 3.17 -10.42 -17.48
C ASP A 9 4.59 -10.86 -17.08
N GLY A 10 4.78 -11.39 -15.87
CA GLY A 10 6.06 -11.92 -15.40
C GLY A 10 6.36 -11.56 -13.94
N PHE A 11 7.62 -11.27 -13.65
CA PHE A 11 8.05 -10.83 -12.32
C PHE A 11 8.62 -9.41 -12.42
N ILE A 12 8.23 -8.57 -11.46
CA ILE A 12 8.76 -7.22 -11.29
C ILE A 12 9.72 -7.27 -10.10
N GLU A 13 10.98 -6.87 -10.32
CA GLU A 13 11.93 -6.65 -9.22
C GLU A 13 11.61 -5.33 -8.52
N ILE A 14 11.57 -5.36 -7.20
CA ILE A 14 11.54 -4.16 -6.35
C ILE A 14 12.92 -4.07 -5.68
N PRO A 15 13.78 -3.15 -6.13
CA PRO A 15 15.11 -2.96 -5.55
C PRO A 15 15.03 -2.61 -4.06
N ARG A 16 16.06 -2.96 -3.28
CA ARG A 16 16.17 -2.56 -1.87
C ARG A 16 16.24 -1.04 -1.72
N ASN A 17 16.97 -0.36 -2.59
CA ASN A 17 17.16 1.10 -2.50
C ASN A 17 16.07 1.83 -3.27
N VAL A 18 15.41 2.77 -2.60
CA VAL A 18 14.28 3.53 -3.14
C VAL A 18 14.68 4.41 -4.31
N SER A 19 15.95 4.84 -4.37
CA SER A 19 16.45 5.62 -5.52
C SER A 19 16.45 4.84 -6.84
N GLU A 20 16.33 3.51 -6.79
CA GLU A 20 16.29 2.63 -7.94
C GLU A 20 14.87 2.22 -8.34
N TRP A 21 13.85 2.68 -7.62
CA TRP A 21 12.46 2.33 -7.91
C TRP A 21 11.95 2.99 -9.18
N ASP A 22 11.08 2.29 -9.90
CA ASP A 22 10.35 2.84 -11.03
C ASP A 22 9.51 4.06 -10.60
N SER A 23 9.42 5.08 -11.45
CA SER A 23 8.68 6.31 -11.16
C SER A 23 7.16 6.11 -11.07
N ALA A 24 6.65 4.93 -11.44
CA ALA A 24 5.27 4.53 -11.20
C ALA A 24 4.94 4.41 -9.71
N TRP A 25 5.92 4.17 -8.82
CA TRP A 25 5.67 4.12 -7.38
C TRP A 25 5.47 5.53 -6.83
N THR A 26 4.21 5.84 -6.53
CA THR A 26 3.81 7.17 -6.05
C THR A 26 3.94 7.21 -4.54
N LYS A 27 4.71 8.18 -4.04
CA LYS A 27 4.92 8.39 -2.60
C LYS A 27 3.64 8.94 -1.97
N GLU A 28 3.19 8.28 -0.91
CA GLU A 28 2.00 8.64 -0.15
C GLU A 28 2.37 9.07 1.28
N ALA A 29 1.48 8.82 2.25
CA ALA A 29 1.66 9.20 3.63
C ALA A 29 2.75 8.38 4.35
N CYS A 30 3.28 8.97 5.41
CA CYS A 30 4.14 8.29 6.37
C CYS A 30 3.33 7.95 7.62
N TYR A 31 3.40 6.69 8.06
CA TYR A 31 2.76 6.22 9.28
C TYR A 31 3.79 5.75 10.31
N SER A 32 3.70 6.31 11.52
CA SER A 32 4.51 5.83 12.65
C SER A 32 4.28 4.33 12.84
N ALA A 33 5.36 3.59 13.07
CA ALA A 33 5.39 2.12 13.13
C ALA A 33 5.23 1.37 11.79
N GLU A 34 5.02 2.04 10.67
CA GLU A 34 4.84 1.40 9.35
C GLU A 34 5.81 1.92 8.29
N GLY A 35 6.14 3.21 8.35
CA GLY A 35 7.05 3.89 7.42
C GLY A 35 6.30 4.68 6.34
N ILE A 36 7.03 5.07 5.30
CA ILE A 36 6.50 5.82 4.15
C ILE A 36 5.87 4.82 3.18
N HIS A 37 4.59 5.03 2.84
CA HIS A 37 3.87 4.19 1.90
C HIS A 37 4.06 4.67 0.46
N TYR A 38 4.06 3.71 -0.46
CA TYR A 38 4.10 3.94 -1.90
C TYR A 38 3.07 3.07 -2.62
N GLU A 39 2.30 3.68 -3.51
CA GLU A 39 1.25 3.02 -4.27
C GLU A 39 1.61 2.93 -5.76
N TYR A 40 1.31 1.81 -6.40
CA TYR A 40 1.66 1.63 -7.81
C TYR A 40 0.72 2.41 -8.73
N ALA A 41 1.30 3.32 -9.52
CA ALA A 41 0.63 4.18 -10.50
C ALA A 41 -0.54 5.01 -9.93
N MET A 42 -0.55 5.27 -8.63
CA MET A 42 -1.61 6.01 -7.96
C MET A 42 -1.60 7.48 -8.38
N ASN A 43 -2.78 7.99 -8.74
CA ASN A 43 -2.97 9.40 -8.99
C ASN A 43 -4.47 9.75 -8.97
N GLY A 44 -4.78 11.04 -8.84
CA GLY A 44 -6.16 11.52 -8.69
C GLY A 44 -7.08 11.29 -9.89
N SER A 45 -6.56 10.94 -11.06
CA SER A 45 -7.34 10.62 -12.27
C SER A 45 -7.33 9.14 -12.65
N MET A 46 -6.72 8.27 -11.84
CA MET A 46 -6.68 6.83 -12.05
C MET A 46 -8.11 6.27 -12.07
N GLN A 47 -8.38 5.38 -13.04
CA GLN A 47 -9.62 4.62 -13.07
C GLN A 47 -9.59 3.53 -12.00
N CYS A 48 -10.69 3.33 -11.27
CA CYS A 48 -10.75 2.38 -10.17
C CYS A 48 -10.45 0.94 -10.55
N THR A 49 -10.81 0.54 -11.77
CA THR A 49 -10.49 -0.78 -12.33
C THR A 49 -9.00 -1.02 -12.51
N ASN A 50 -8.18 0.03 -12.45
CA ASN A 50 -6.74 -0.05 -12.63
C ASN A 50 -6.00 -0.10 -11.29
N LEU A 51 -6.70 0.02 -10.15
CA LEU A 51 -6.10 -0.10 -8.82
C LEU A 51 -5.33 -1.42 -8.74
N GLN A 52 -4.01 -1.32 -8.56
CA GLN A 52 -3.18 -2.48 -8.28
C GLN A 52 -3.23 -2.77 -6.79
N PRO A 53 -3.22 -4.05 -6.38
CA PRO A 53 -3.36 -4.37 -4.97
C PRO A 53 -2.08 -4.10 -4.18
N TRP A 54 -0.93 -3.94 -4.83
CA TRP A 54 0.36 -3.87 -4.15
C TRP A 54 0.74 -2.47 -3.72
N PHE A 55 1.20 -2.34 -2.48
CA PHE A 55 1.87 -1.15 -1.97
C PHE A 55 3.24 -1.52 -1.38
N LEU A 56 4.16 -0.56 -1.36
CA LEU A 56 5.49 -0.70 -0.76
C LEU A 56 5.60 0.20 0.47
N MET A 57 6.51 -0.18 1.37
CA MET A 57 6.89 0.63 2.51
C MET A 57 8.39 0.93 2.49
N GLU A 58 8.73 2.12 2.92
CA GLU A 58 10.10 2.65 2.96
C GLU A 58 10.45 3.15 4.36
N GLN A 59 11.70 2.89 4.77
CA GLN A 59 12.31 3.55 5.91
C GLN A 59 13.79 3.82 5.64
N GLY A 60 14.20 5.08 5.75
CA GLY A 60 15.61 5.48 5.68
C GLY A 60 16.23 5.32 4.28
N GLY A 61 15.42 5.38 3.22
CA GLY A 61 15.84 5.20 1.83
C GLY A 61 15.85 3.73 1.37
N GLU A 62 15.40 2.80 2.20
CA GLU A 62 15.35 1.37 1.88
C GLU A 62 13.95 0.79 1.97
N LEU A 63 13.69 -0.25 1.16
CA LEU A 63 12.51 -1.09 1.22
C LEU A 63 12.40 -1.73 2.62
N SER A 64 11.38 -1.31 3.38
CA SER A 64 11.11 -1.77 4.74
C SER A 64 9.99 -2.82 4.81
N GLY A 65 9.16 -2.88 3.76
CA GLY A 65 8.12 -3.89 3.63
C GLY A 65 7.26 -3.67 2.39
N PHE A 66 6.21 -4.46 2.29
CA PHE A 66 5.22 -4.39 1.24
C PHE A 66 3.87 -4.85 1.79
N GLY A 67 2.80 -4.64 1.05
CA GLY A 67 1.51 -5.16 1.43
C GLY A 67 0.55 -5.25 0.27
N LEU A 68 -0.66 -5.65 0.60
CA LEU A 68 -1.77 -5.71 -0.33
C LEU A 68 -2.98 -4.99 0.20
N GLN A 69 -3.67 -4.25 -0.67
CA GLN A 69 -4.90 -3.55 -0.35
C GLN A 69 -5.92 -3.65 -1.48
N GLY A 70 -7.19 -3.45 -1.15
CA GLY A 70 -8.25 -3.45 -2.14
C GLY A 70 -9.65 -3.50 -1.57
N PHE A 71 -10.62 -3.56 -2.47
CA PHE A 71 -12.04 -3.51 -2.14
C PHE A 71 -12.54 -4.82 -1.54
N GLY A 72 -13.36 -4.72 -0.50
CA GLY A 72 -14.05 -5.86 0.08
C GLY A 72 -14.56 -5.60 1.49
N ASN A 73 -15.68 -6.23 1.82
CA ASN A 73 -16.20 -6.25 3.18
C ASN A 73 -15.79 -7.55 3.85
N THR A 74 -15.52 -7.46 5.15
CA THR A 74 -14.93 -8.58 5.87
C THR A 74 -15.95 -9.28 6.75
N THR A 75 -15.82 -10.59 6.89
CA THR A 75 -16.69 -11.43 7.73
C THR A 75 -15.84 -12.01 8.85
N TYR A 76 -15.51 -11.17 9.83
CA TYR A 76 -14.60 -11.56 10.92
C TYR A 76 -15.17 -12.71 11.78
N LYS A 77 -14.28 -13.60 12.24
CA LYS A 77 -14.60 -14.61 13.26
C LYS A 77 -13.78 -14.48 14.56
N ASN A 78 -12.45 -14.56 14.54
CA ASN A 78 -11.63 -14.59 15.78
C ASN A 78 -10.18 -14.03 15.71
N ARG A 79 -9.59 -13.80 14.53
CA ARG A 79 -8.27 -13.14 14.39
C ARG A 79 -8.19 -12.29 13.12
N ASN A 80 -7.70 -11.06 13.25
CA ASN A 80 -7.50 -10.12 12.15
C ASN A 80 -6.03 -10.18 11.70
N TRP A 81 -5.83 -10.45 10.41
CA TRP A 81 -4.51 -10.37 9.76
C TRP A 81 -4.40 -9.15 8.84
N TYR A 82 -5.50 -8.42 8.68
CA TYR A 82 -5.65 -7.25 7.82
C TYR A 82 -6.27 -6.12 8.65
N GLU A 83 -6.16 -4.92 8.14
CA GLU A 83 -6.90 -3.74 8.60
C GLU A 83 -8.07 -3.45 7.67
N THR A 84 -9.15 -2.88 8.22
CA THR A 84 -10.22 -2.28 7.44
C THR A 84 -10.04 -0.77 7.52
N ILE A 85 -9.78 -0.14 6.38
CA ILE A 85 -9.58 1.30 6.30
C ILE A 85 -10.96 1.95 6.17
N ILE A 86 -11.32 2.76 7.16
CA ILE A 86 -12.58 3.50 7.11
C ILE A 86 -12.45 4.53 5.98
N PRO A 87 -13.38 4.57 5.00
CA PRO A 87 -13.22 5.36 3.78
C PRO A 87 -12.91 6.84 3.99
N ARG A 88 -13.40 7.44 5.07
CA ARG A 88 -13.11 8.84 5.43
C ARG A 88 -11.62 9.12 5.67
N PHE A 89 -10.84 8.09 6.03
CA PHE A 89 -9.41 8.18 6.31
C PHE A 89 -8.55 7.84 5.09
N LEU A 90 -9.14 7.42 3.97
CA LEU A 90 -8.39 7.03 2.77
C LEU A 90 -7.54 8.18 2.20
N ARG A 91 -7.98 9.44 2.33
CA ARG A 91 -7.20 10.61 1.89
C ARG A 91 -6.05 10.92 2.85
N ASP A 92 -6.18 10.56 4.11
CA ASP A 92 -5.10 10.70 5.07
C ASP A 92 -4.03 9.63 4.82
N THR A 93 -4.45 8.43 4.40
CA THR A 93 -3.56 7.29 4.10
C THR A 93 -2.90 7.37 2.74
N ILE A 94 -3.68 7.74 1.73
CA ILE A 94 -3.24 7.82 0.34
C ILE A 94 -3.63 9.22 -0.16
N PRO A 95 -2.81 10.25 0.10
CA PRO A 95 -3.08 11.62 -0.31
C PRO A 95 -3.44 11.78 -1.79
N THR A 96 -2.86 10.97 -2.69
CA THR A 96 -3.12 11.06 -4.14
C THR A 96 -4.31 10.22 -4.62
N ILE A 97 -5.07 9.61 -3.69
CA ILE A 97 -6.14 8.67 -4.02
C ILE A 97 -7.25 9.32 -4.89
N PRO A 98 -7.67 8.66 -5.99
CA PRO A 98 -8.77 9.15 -6.81
C PRO A 98 -10.11 9.01 -6.09
N GLN A 99 -11.04 9.91 -6.41
CA GLN A 99 -12.36 9.93 -5.77
C GLN A 99 -13.10 8.59 -5.94
N CYS A 100 -12.95 7.93 -7.09
CA CYS A 100 -13.64 6.67 -7.33
C CYS A 100 -13.26 5.58 -6.31
N VAL A 101 -12.00 5.56 -5.81
CA VAL A 101 -11.54 4.53 -4.85
C VAL A 101 -12.18 4.79 -3.49
N ILE A 102 -12.39 6.06 -3.13
CA ILE A 102 -13.16 6.43 -1.95
C ILE A 102 -14.61 5.97 -2.08
N ASP A 103 -15.23 6.23 -3.24
CA ASP A 103 -16.62 5.86 -3.50
C ASP A 103 -16.79 4.32 -3.43
N TRP A 104 -15.92 3.57 -4.09
CA TRP A 104 -15.93 2.10 -4.05
C TRP A 104 -15.56 1.56 -2.66
N GLY A 105 -14.69 2.24 -1.92
CA GLY A 105 -14.39 1.91 -0.53
C GLY A 105 -15.61 2.07 0.38
N ASN A 106 -16.48 3.06 0.12
CA ASN A 106 -17.76 3.20 0.83
C ASN A 106 -18.75 2.11 0.46
N ASP A 107 -18.85 1.76 -0.83
CA ASP A 107 -19.82 0.78 -1.32
C ASP A 107 -19.44 -0.66 -0.96
N TYR A 108 -18.15 -0.99 -1.06
CA TYR A 108 -17.66 -2.36 -0.99
C TYR A 108 -16.76 -2.64 0.22
N GLY A 109 -16.33 -1.62 0.96
CA GLY A 109 -15.28 -1.72 1.97
C GLY A 109 -13.88 -1.66 1.37
N PHE A 110 -12.87 -1.36 2.20
CA PHE A 110 -11.46 -1.30 1.79
C PHE A 110 -10.58 -1.91 2.88
N ASN A 111 -9.74 -2.88 2.51
CA ASN A 111 -8.86 -3.56 3.46
C ASN A 111 -7.42 -3.54 2.98
N SER A 112 -6.50 -3.66 3.92
CA SER A 112 -5.06 -3.69 3.70
C SER A 112 -4.40 -4.73 4.59
N MET A 113 -3.26 -5.28 4.16
CA MET A 113 -2.45 -6.21 4.93
C MET A 113 -0.96 -5.96 4.65
N HIS A 114 -0.19 -5.76 5.72
CA HIS A 114 1.23 -5.47 5.66
C HIS A 114 2.12 -6.70 5.90
N VAL A 115 3.27 -6.72 5.22
CA VAL A 115 4.39 -7.62 5.44
C VAL A 115 5.65 -6.78 5.68
N PHE A 116 6.16 -6.82 6.91
CA PHE A 116 7.38 -6.11 7.29
C PHE A 116 8.62 -6.96 7.03
N LEU A 117 9.64 -6.36 6.42
CA LEU A 117 10.95 -6.98 6.20
C LEU A 117 11.92 -6.71 7.37
N THR A 118 11.40 -6.16 8.46
CA THR A 118 12.09 -5.93 9.72
C THR A 118 11.40 -6.67 10.87
N SER A 119 12.15 -6.98 11.93
CA SER A 119 11.60 -7.52 13.16
C SER A 119 11.04 -6.46 14.11
N LYS A 120 11.28 -5.16 13.83
CA LYS A 120 10.89 -4.05 14.72
C LYS A 120 10.27 -2.87 13.95
N PRO A 121 9.16 -3.06 13.22
CA PRO A 121 8.54 -1.97 12.47
C PRO A 121 8.08 -0.81 13.36
N TRP A 122 7.72 -1.08 14.62
CA TRP A 122 7.34 -0.07 15.61
C TRP A 122 8.42 0.96 15.99
N THR A 123 9.65 0.83 15.47
CA THR A 123 10.69 1.85 15.65
C THR A 123 10.74 2.86 14.50
N TYR A 124 9.91 2.70 13.47
CA TYR A 124 9.83 3.62 12.35
C TYR A 124 9.22 4.96 12.76
N VAL A 125 9.86 6.03 12.28
CA VAL A 125 9.50 7.41 12.60
C VAL A 125 9.20 8.18 11.33
N CYS A 126 8.14 8.97 11.46
CA CYS A 126 7.71 10.07 10.61
C CYS A 126 7.83 11.34 11.46
#